data_AF-Q5BRC9-F1
#
_entry.id   AF-Q5BRC9-F1
#
_cell.length_a   1.000
_cell.length_b   1.000
_cell.length_c   1.000
_cell.angle_alpha   90.00
_cell.angle_beta   90.00
_cell.angle_gamma   90.00
#
_symmetry.space_group_name_H-M   'P 1'
#
loop_
_entity.id
_entity.type
_entity.pdbx_description
1 polymer ?
#
loop_
_entity_poly.entity_id
_entity_poly.type
_entity_poly.pdbx_seq_one_letter_code
_entity_poly.pdbx_strand_id
1 'polypeptide(L)'
;FDAIIPSAMQYMTYQGSLPFPACYETVTWILLNQPILITETQLKALRQLRIAPFRGSGSMADNYRTVQKLNNRSVRTNIDFVESQPYCSMKAQRSYFASLP
;
A
#
# COMPACT_ATOMS: atom_id res chain seq x y z
N PHE A 1 -3.38 18.42 10.23
CA PHE A 1 -3.77 17.37 9.28
C PHE A 1 -2.64 17.00 8.30
N ASP A 2 -1.60 17.82 8.14
CA ASP A 2 -0.53 17.58 7.14
C ASP A 2 0.64 16.69 7.57
N ALA A 3 0.70 16.26 8.84
CA ALA A 3 1.84 15.51 9.36
C ALA A 3 1.89 14.03 8.90
N ILE A 4 0.80 13.51 8.34
CA ILE A 4 0.65 12.09 7.95
C ILE A 4 0.33 11.92 6.45
N ILE A 5 0.60 12.94 5.64
CA ILE A 5 0.50 12.87 4.18
C ILE A 5 1.88 13.24 3.62
N PRO A 6 2.49 12.40 2.76
CA PRO A 6 3.77 12.72 2.14
C PRO A 6 3.64 13.95 1.22
N SER A 7 4.76 14.64 0.97
CA SER A 7 4.77 15.83 0.11
C SER A 7 4.63 15.49 -1.38
N ALA A 8 5.05 14.30 -1.80
CA ALA A 8 4.88 13.81 -3.17
C ALA A 8 3.39 13.63 -3.52
N MET A 9 3.01 14.18 -4.67
CA MET A 9 1.66 14.05 -5.24
C MET A 9 1.54 12.90 -6.24
N GLN A 10 2.60 12.11 -6.44
CA GLN A 10 2.54 10.94 -7.29
C GLN A 10 1.77 9.80 -6.61
N TYR A 11 0.88 9.14 -7.35
CA TYR A 11 0.05 8.06 -6.85
C TYR A 11 -0.32 7.06 -7.95
N MET A 12 -0.71 5.87 -7.52
CA MET A 12 -1.41 4.87 -8.34
C MET A 12 -2.85 4.74 -7.86
N THR A 13 -3.77 4.41 -8.76
CA THR A 13 -5.19 4.25 -8.43
C THR A 13 -5.85 3.11 -9.20
N TYR A 14 -6.75 2.39 -8.54
CA TYR A 14 -7.49 1.26 -9.11
C TYR A 14 -8.80 1.00 -8.33
N GLN A 15 -9.76 0.33 -8.98
CA GLN A 15 -10.98 -0.14 -8.33
C GLN A 15 -10.71 -1.44 -7.56
N GLY A 16 -11.12 -1.51 -6.31
CA GLY A 16 -10.89 -2.68 -5.47
C GLY A 16 -11.91 -2.82 -4.34
N SER A 17 -11.52 -3.62 -3.35
CA SER A 17 -12.39 -4.00 -2.25
C SER A 17 -11.88 -3.49 -0.91
N LEU A 18 -12.73 -3.58 0.11
CA LEU A 18 -12.29 -3.48 1.50
C LEU A 18 -11.25 -4.58 1.83
N PRO A 19 -10.21 -4.27 2.63
CA PRO A 19 -9.19 -5.25 3.03
C PRO A 19 -9.61 -6.07 4.26
N PHE A 20 -10.82 -5.87 4.77
CA PHE A 20 -11.38 -6.58 5.92
C PHE A 20 -12.76 -7.18 5.56
N PRO A 21 -13.29 -8.10 6.39
CA PRO A 21 -14.52 -8.82 6.09
C PRO A 21 -15.74 -7.98 5.71
N ALA A 22 -16.62 -8.72 5.03
CA ALA A 22 -17.55 -8.35 3.97
C ALA A 22 -16.91 -8.06 2.61
N CYS A 23 -15.64 -7.61 2.54
CA CYS A 23 -14.84 -7.56 1.31
C CYS A 23 -15.52 -6.88 0.11
N TYR A 24 -16.41 -5.91 0.34
CA TYR A 24 -17.17 -5.26 -0.73
C TYR A 24 -16.28 -4.54 -1.74
N GLU A 25 -16.59 -4.72 -3.03
CA GLU A 25 -15.87 -4.13 -4.17
C GLU A 25 -16.35 -2.71 -4.48
N THR A 26 -16.30 -1.84 -3.47
CA THR A 26 -16.82 -0.46 -3.54
C THR A 26 -15.75 0.60 -3.36
N VAL A 27 -14.46 0.22 -3.35
CA VAL A 27 -13.35 1.10 -2.99
C VAL A 27 -12.59 1.53 -4.24
N THR A 28 -12.44 2.84 -4.43
CA THR A 28 -11.39 3.37 -5.32
C THR A 28 -10.13 3.62 -4.50
N TRP A 29 -9.10 2.82 -4.72
CA TRP A 29 -7.83 2.94 -4.01
C TRP A 29 -6.98 4.07 -4.58
N ILE A 30 -6.30 4.82 -3.71
CA ILE A 30 -5.26 5.79 -4.05
C ILE A 30 -4.03 5.44 -3.21
N LEU A 31 -2.97 4.97 -3.88
CA LEU A 31 -1.71 4.59 -3.26
C LEU A 31 -0.68 5.65 -3.56
N LEU A 32 -0.26 6.39 -2.54
CA LEU A 32 0.77 7.42 -2.67
C LEU A 32 2.13 6.77 -2.93
N ASN A 33 2.90 7.33 -3.86
CA ASN A 33 4.18 6.78 -4.31
C ASN A 33 5.32 6.98 -3.29
N GLN A 34 5.13 7.87 -2.32
CA GLN A 34 6.12 8.15 -1.28
C GLN A 34 5.63 7.65 0.08
N PRO A 35 6.42 6.83 0.80
CA PRO A 35 6.09 6.41 2.15
C PRO A 35 6.37 7.53 3.16
N ILE A 36 5.74 7.41 4.33
CA ILE A 36 6.07 8.23 5.50
C ILE A 36 7.03 7.43 6.38
N LEU A 37 8.10 8.08 6.80
CA LEU A 37 9.09 7.48 7.67
C LEU A 37 8.69 7.67 9.13
N ILE A 38 8.75 6.58 9.89
CA ILE A 38 8.54 6.56 11.34
C ILE A 38 9.77 5.99 12.04
N THR A 39 9.98 6.36 13.29
CA THR A 39 11.09 5.82 14.09
C THR A 39 10.80 4.38 14.52
N GLU A 40 11.86 3.65 14.86
CA GLU A 40 11.72 2.30 15.41
C GLU A 40 10.91 2.28 16.72
N THR A 41 11.07 3.31 17.56
CA THR A 41 10.32 3.45 18.81
C THR A 41 8.82 3.61 18.57
N GLN A 42 8.42 4.38 17.55
CA GLN A 42 7.02 4.51 17.15
C GLN A 42 6.47 3.18 16.63
N LEU A 43 7.22 2.47 15.79
CA LEU A 43 6.82 1.16 15.28
C LEU A 43 6.67 0.12 16.40
N LYS A 44 7.60 0.12 17.38
CA LYS A 44 7.52 -0.75 18.58
C LYS A 44 6.28 -0.46 19.40
N ALA A 45 5.91 0.80 19.59
CA ALA A 45 4.68 1.17 20.30
C ALA A 45 3.43 0.60 19.62
N LEU A 46 3.35 0.67 18.28
CA LEU A 46 2.24 0.06 17.52
C LEU A 46 2.20 -1.47 17.70
N ARG A 47 3.36 -2.14 17.72
CA ARG A 47 3.45 -3.60 17.90
C ARG A 47 3.17 -4.09 19.33
N GLN A 48 3.05 -3.20 20.30
CA GLN A 48 2.63 -3.53 21.67
C GLN A 48 1.12 -3.54 21.85
N LEU A 49 0.36 -3.09 20.84
CA LEU A 49 -1.10 -3.09 20.87
C LEU A 49 -1.65 -4.51 20.96
N ARG A 50 -2.84 -4.61 21.56
CA ARG A 50 -3.55 -5.88 21.79
C ARG A 50 -4.91 -5.86 21.10
N ILE A 51 -5.37 -7.03 20.66
CA ILE A 51 -6.67 -7.19 19.98
C ILE A 51 -7.82 -6.72 20.88
N ALA A 52 -7.70 -6.92 22.20
CA ALA A 52 -8.71 -6.57 23.18
C ALA A 52 -8.04 -6.11 24.49
N PRO A 53 -8.76 -5.40 25.39
CA PRO A 53 -8.15 -4.81 26.58
C PRO A 53 -7.80 -5.80 27.70
N PHE A 54 -8.19 -7.07 27.58
CA PHE A 54 -7.93 -8.07 28.62
C PHE A 54 -6.57 -8.75 28.47
N ARG A 55 -5.94 -9.12 29.60
CA ARG A 55 -4.56 -9.65 29.66
C ARG A 55 -4.29 -10.93 28.85
N GLY A 56 -5.34 -11.68 28.49
CA GLY A 56 -5.23 -12.91 27.70
C GLY A 56 -5.36 -12.72 26.19
N SER A 57 -5.64 -11.50 25.69
CA SER A 57 -5.89 -11.28 24.27
C SER A 57 -4.63 -11.47 23.41
N GLY A 58 -4.75 -11.81 22.13
CA GLY A 58 -3.59 -11.81 21.24
C GLY A 58 -2.95 -10.43 21.09
N SER A 59 -1.69 -10.41 20.64
CA SER A 59 -1.04 -9.21 20.11
C SER A 59 -1.76 -8.76 18.83
N MET A 60 -1.88 -7.45 18.62
CA MET A 60 -2.37 -6.87 17.37
C MET A 60 -1.21 -6.78 16.37
N ALA A 61 -0.78 -7.94 15.89
CA ALA A 61 0.26 -8.09 14.88
C ALA A 61 -0.32 -8.70 13.59
N ASP A 62 0.40 -8.51 12.47
CA ASP A 62 0.07 -9.09 11.16
C ASP A 62 -1.37 -8.82 10.70
N ASN A 63 -1.91 -7.66 11.08
CA ASN A 63 -3.26 -7.21 10.80
C ASN A 63 -3.39 -6.64 9.37
N TYR A 64 -2.94 -7.39 8.38
CA TYR A 64 -3.02 -7.06 6.96
C TYR A 64 -3.65 -8.19 6.15
N ARG A 65 -4.21 -7.84 5.00
CA ARG A 65 -4.72 -8.81 4.02
C ARG A 65 -3.61 -9.16 3.04
N THR A 66 -3.49 -10.44 2.67
CA THR A 66 -2.54 -10.89 1.66
C THR A 66 -2.84 -10.29 0.28
N VAL A 67 -1.80 -10.18 -0.56
CA VAL A 67 -1.92 -9.68 -1.94
C VAL A 67 -2.91 -10.53 -2.73
N GLN A 68 -3.82 -9.86 -3.43
CA GLN A 68 -4.85 -10.49 -4.26
C GLN A 68 -4.51 -10.36 -5.73
N LYS A 69 -5.05 -11.25 -6.57
CA LYS A 69 -4.91 -11.18 -8.03
C LYS A 69 -5.44 -9.85 -8.57
N LEU A 70 -4.81 -9.33 -9.61
CA LEU A 70 -5.26 -8.10 -10.28
C LEU A 70 -6.55 -8.33 -11.08
N ASN A 71 -6.80 -9.55 -11.56
CA ASN A 71 -8.01 -9.93 -12.31
C ASN A 71 -8.34 -8.95 -13.46
N ASN A 72 -7.34 -8.62 -14.29
CA ASN A 72 -7.46 -7.73 -15.45
C ASN A 72 -7.96 -6.30 -15.15
N ARG A 73 -7.96 -5.87 -13.89
CA ARG A 73 -8.29 -4.49 -13.53
C ARG A 73 -7.22 -3.53 -14.03
N SER A 74 -7.66 -2.40 -14.55
CA SER A 74 -6.75 -1.31 -14.96
C SER A 74 -6.23 -0.57 -13.74
N VAL A 75 -4.91 -0.41 -13.67
CA VAL A 75 -4.23 0.48 -12.72
C VAL A 75 -3.84 1.74 -13.46
N ARG A 76 -4.24 2.89 -12.92
CA ARG A 76 -3.90 4.22 -13.43
C ARG A 76 -2.87 4.88 -12.53
N THR A 77 -2.09 5.82 -13.05
CA THR A 77 -1.07 6.53 -12.30
C THR A 77 -0.80 7.90 -12.91
N ASN A 78 -0.40 8.87 -12.10
CA ASN A 78 0.15 10.16 -12.55
C ASN A 78 1.69 10.21 -12.42
N ILE A 79 2.34 9.08 -12.10
CA ILE A 79 3.80 8.98 -12.11
C ILE A 79 4.26 9.15 -13.56
N ASP A 80 5.14 10.13 -13.79
CA ASP A 80 5.91 10.20 -15.01
C ASP A 80 7.12 9.27 -14.90
N PHE A 81 7.27 8.36 -15.85
CA PHE A 81 8.39 7.41 -15.88
C PHE A 81 9.36 7.73 -17.02
N VAL A 82 9.13 8.80 -17.78
CA VAL A 82 10.04 9.26 -18.85
C VAL A 82 11.26 9.96 -18.25
N GLU A 83 11.15 10.46 -17.02
CA GLU A 83 12.24 11.17 -16.31
C GLU A 83 13.30 10.23 -15.68
N SER A 84 13.28 8.92 -15.98
CA SER A 84 14.34 8.01 -15.53
C SER A 84 15.61 8.16 -16.38
N GLN A 85 16.36 9.24 -16.12
CA GLN A 85 17.82 9.44 -16.25
C GLN A 85 18.53 8.95 -17.54
N PRO A 86 19.31 9.80 -18.23
CA PRO A 86 20.13 9.43 -19.40
C PRO A 86 21.23 8.39 -19.11
N TYR A 87 21.45 8.02 -17.85
CA TYR A 87 22.43 7.02 -17.40
C TYR A 87 21.86 5.63 -17.11
N CYS A 88 20.53 5.44 -17.19
CA CYS A 88 19.92 4.13 -16.92
C CYS A 88 19.50 3.45 -18.23
N SER A 89 20.25 2.43 -18.66
CA SER A 89 20.02 1.71 -19.92
C SER A 89 18.92 0.62 -19.85
N MET A 90 18.24 0.48 -18.72
CA MET A 90 17.17 -0.52 -18.58
C MET A 90 15.86 0.00 -19.19
N LYS A 91 15.36 -0.71 -20.21
CA LYS A 91 14.06 -0.39 -20.83
C LYS A 91 12.94 -0.56 -19.81
N ALA A 92 12.09 0.46 -19.69
CA ALA A 92 10.86 0.38 -18.90
C ALA A 92 9.87 -0.59 -19.55
N GLN A 93 9.92 -1.87 -19.19
CA GLN A 93 8.89 -2.84 -19.56
C GLN A 93 7.69 -2.66 -18.63
N ARG A 94 6.66 -1.94 -19.10
CA ARG A 94 5.42 -1.74 -18.34
C ARG A 94 4.41 -2.84 -18.65
N SER A 95 4.26 -3.74 -17.70
CA SER A 95 3.06 -4.57 -17.57
C SER A 95 2.95 -5.07 -16.14
N TYR A 96 1.99 -4.55 -15.38
CA TYR A 96 1.64 -5.08 -14.06
C TYR A 96 0.83 -6.36 -14.24
N PHE A 97 1.50 -7.48 -14.50
CA PHE A 97 0.89 -8.79 -14.37
C PHE A 97 1.04 -9.24 -12.92
N ALA A 98 -0.06 -9.27 -12.18
CA ALA A 98 -0.10 -9.99 -10.91
C ALA A 98 -0.18 -11.49 -11.21
N SER A 99 0.95 -12.11 -11.53
CA SER A 99 1.09 -13.57 -11.47
C SER A 99 1.33 -13.95 -10.01
N LEU A 100 0.33 -14.55 -9.37
CA LEU A 100 0.55 -15.25 -8.09
C LEU A 100 1.40 -16.51 -8.35
N PRO A 101 2.25 -16.93 -7.40
CA PRO A 101 2.76 -18.30 -7.37
C PRO A 101 1.63 -19.33 -7.23
#